data_AF-A0A9Q2W4Q2-F1
#
_entry.id   AF-A0A9Q2W4Q2-F1
#
_cell.length_a   1.000
_cell.length_b   1.000
_cell.length_c   1.000
_cell.angle_alpha   90.00
_cell.angle_beta   90.00
_cell.angle_gamma   90.00
#
_symmetry.space_group_name_H-M   'P 1'
#
loop_
_entity.id
_entity.type
_entity.pdbx_description
1 polymer ?
#
loop_
_entity_poly.entity_id
_entity_poly.type
_entity_poly.pdbx_seq_one_letter_code
_entity_poly.pdbx_strand_id
1 'polypeptide(L)'
;MSVITVLVTAATPTPSPAPILVEVTGQAASGPPWWGVPVIAGIFLLAGACLGFVFNRSIERTRSAREDRTRWHDTVRELAGEIVALGDDLAWHGRVLDSLRDPNGTIPDDKVIAERDELKQFLPALKTMLSKANQLNLLVDEAIGEPMFLFFYVSRDMQKASKDDAERELAHRSHKRSKDAFIVAVRQYLEVPGETTKKSP
;
A
#
# COMPACT_ATOMS: atom_id res chain seq x y z
N MET A 1 57.04 -114.52 41.30
CA MET A 1 55.67 -113.95 41.25
C MET A 1 55.82 -112.44 41.26
N SER A 2 55.72 -111.81 40.09
CA SER A 2 55.87 -110.36 39.92
C SER A 2 54.50 -109.74 39.69
N VAL A 3 54.11 -108.81 40.55
CA VAL A 3 52.84 -108.08 40.47
C VAL A 3 53.08 -106.81 39.66
N ILE A 4 52.38 -106.69 38.53
CA ILE A 4 52.39 -105.51 37.65
C ILE A 4 51.26 -104.59 38.12
N THR A 5 51.62 -103.44 38.67
CA THR A 5 50.69 -102.37 39.06
C THR A 5 50.36 -101.51 37.83
N VAL A 6 49.12 -101.53 37.36
CA VAL A 6 48.62 -100.67 36.28
C VAL A 6 48.07 -99.39 36.88
N LEU A 7 48.66 -98.24 36.53
CA LEU A 7 48.17 -96.91 36.90
C LEU A 7 47.04 -96.52 35.93
N VAL A 8 45.82 -96.35 36.45
CA VAL A 8 44.66 -95.83 35.70
C VAL A 8 44.61 -94.31 35.90
N THR A 9 44.91 -93.55 34.85
CA THR A 9 44.81 -92.10 34.84
C THR A 9 43.37 -91.70 34.52
N ALA A 10 42.67 -91.11 35.50
CA ALA A 10 41.32 -90.57 35.28
C ALA A 10 41.41 -89.29 34.43
N ALA A 11 40.78 -89.30 33.25
CA ALA A 11 40.62 -88.11 32.42
C ALA A 11 39.50 -87.23 33.01
N THR A 12 39.86 -86.02 33.43
CA THR A 12 38.91 -84.97 33.84
C THR A 12 38.16 -84.46 32.61
N PRO A 13 36.81 -84.42 32.58
CA PRO A 13 36.09 -83.81 31.47
C PRO A 13 36.29 -82.29 31.50
N THR A 14 36.88 -81.74 30.45
CA THR A 14 36.96 -80.29 30.22
C THR A 14 35.55 -79.72 30.08
N PRO A 15 35.14 -78.70 30.87
CA PRO A 15 33.84 -78.07 30.68
C PRO A 15 33.82 -77.33 29.34
N SER A 16 32.88 -77.72 28.48
CA SER A 16 32.57 -77.02 27.23
C SER A 16 32.18 -75.57 27.53
N PRO A 17 32.77 -74.54 26.89
CA PRO A 17 32.37 -73.16 27.10
C PRO A 17 30.92 -72.97 26.65
N ALA A 18 30.06 -72.58 27.60
CA ALA A 18 28.63 -72.36 27.38
C ALA A 18 28.38 -71.26 26.31
N PRO A 19 27.37 -71.43 25.44
CA PRO A 19 27.04 -70.50 24.35
C PRO A 19 26.25 -69.26 24.83
N ILE A 20 26.63 -68.64 25.96
CA ILE A 20 25.91 -67.48 26.51
C ILE A 20 26.45 -66.14 25.97
N LEU A 21 27.69 -66.11 25.45
CA LEU A 21 28.26 -64.85 24.92
C LEU A 21 27.71 -64.44 23.54
N VAL A 22 27.07 -65.37 22.81
CA VAL A 22 26.55 -65.12 21.45
C VAL A 22 25.18 -64.44 21.48
N GLU A 23 24.34 -64.71 22.49
CA GLU A 23 23.03 -64.04 22.60
C GLU A 23 23.16 -62.58 23.03
N VAL A 24 24.14 -62.23 23.86
CA VAL A 24 24.33 -60.84 24.32
C VAL A 24 25.02 -59.97 23.26
N THR A 25 25.83 -60.56 22.37
CA THR A 25 26.48 -59.82 21.26
C THR A 25 25.62 -59.77 19.99
N GLY A 26 24.68 -60.70 19.80
CA GLY A 26 23.72 -60.68 18.69
C GLY A 26 22.71 -59.54 18.73
N GLN A 27 22.51 -58.91 19.90
CA GLN A 27 21.56 -57.80 20.09
C GLN A 27 22.21 -56.42 20.00
N ALA A 28 23.54 -56.35 19.89
CA ALA A 28 24.29 -55.09 19.75
C ALA A 28 24.60 -54.69 18.29
N ALA A 29 24.22 -55.53 17.31
CA ALA A 29 24.55 -55.30 15.90
C ALA A 29 23.57 -54.37 15.16
N SER A 30 22.46 -53.95 15.77
CA SER A 30 21.52 -53.00 15.16
C SER A 30 21.77 -51.57 15.62
N GLY A 31 23.04 -51.13 15.64
CA GLY A 31 23.34 -49.69 15.68
C GLY A 31 22.67 -49.01 14.49
N PRO A 32 22.14 -47.78 14.63
CA PRO A 32 21.51 -47.08 13.52
C PRO A 32 22.49 -47.05 12.33
N PRO A 33 22.01 -47.34 11.12
CA PRO A 33 22.90 -47.46 9.97
C PRO A 33 23.72 -46.16 9.80
N TRP A 34 24.99 -46.30 9.47
CA TRP A 34 25.91 -45.16 9.30
C TRP A 34 25.46 -44.16 8.21
N TRP A 35 24.62 -44.60 7.29
CA TRP A 35 23.96 -43.76 6.27
C TRP A 35 22.72 -43.00 6.78
N GLY A 36 22.20 -43.32 7.97
CA GLY A 36 21.01 -42.68 8.52
C GLY A 36 21.22 -41.20 8.84
N VAL A 37 22.39 -40.84 9.39
CA VAL A 37 22.74 -39.45 9.75
C VAL A 37 22.70 -38.50 8.54
N PRO A 38 23.40 -38.77 7.42
CA PRO A 38 23.37 -37.87 6.27
C PRO A 38 21.99 -37.78 5.60
N VAL A 39 21.18 -38.85 5.60
CA VAL A 39 19.81 -38.81 5.09
C VAL A 39 18.94 -37.87 5.92
N ILE A 40 19.01 -37.98 7.25
CA ILE A 40 18.27 -37.10 8.16
C ILE A 40 18.73 -35.65 7.98
N ALA A 41 20.04 -35.41 7.93
CA ALA A 41 20.60 -34.08 7.70
C ALA A 41 20.13 -33.47 6.37
N GLY A 42 20.09 -34.27 5.29
CA GLY A 42 19.58 -33.85 3.99
C GLY A 42 18.10 -33.46 4.01
N ILE A 43 17.26 -34.24 4.71
CA ILE A 43 15.84 -33.92 4.89
C ILE A 43 15.66 -32.62 5.66
N PHE A 44 16.40 -32.41 6.75
CA PHE A 44 16.33 -31.16 7.51
C PHE A 44 16.79 -29.96 6.69
N LEU A 45 17.84 -30.12 5.87
CA LEU A 45 18.31 -29.06 4.98
C LEU A 45 17.24 -28.71 3.95
N LEU A 46 16.63 -29.70 3.31
CA LEU A 46 15.59 -29.49 2.31
C LEU A 46 14.33 -28.88 2.93
N ALA A 47 13.92 -29.37 4.12
CA ALA A 47 12.82 -28.80 4.88
C ALA A 47 13.10 -27.34 5.26
N GLY A 48 14.31 -27.03 5.74
CA GLY A 48 14.73 -25.67 6.06
C GLY A 48 14.71 -24.74 4.85
N ALA A 49 15.17 -25.22 3.68
CA ALA A 49 15.13 -24.48 2.43
C ALA A 49 13.69 -24.21 1.96
N CYS A 50 12.81 -25.22 2.00
CA CYS A 50 11.39 -25.05 1.69
C CYS A 50 10.71 -24.06 2.64
N LEU A 51 10.99 -24.17 3.94
CA LEU A 51 10.42 -23.27 4.94
C LEU A 51 10.88 -21.83 4.71
N GLY A 52 12.18 -21.62 4.48
CA GLY A 52 12.74 -20.31 4.14
C GLY A 52 12.13 -19.71 2.89
N PHE A 53 11.91 -20.51 1.84
CA PHE A 53 11.24 -20.06 0.62
C PHE A 53 9.80 -19.61 0.87
N VAL A 54 9.03 -20.38 1.64
CA VAL A 54 7.63 -20.02 1.98
C VAL A 54 7.57 -18.74 2.81
N PHE A 55 8.45 -18.58 3.80
CA PHE A 55 8.53 -17.36 4.60
C PHE A 55 8.90 -16.15 3.75
N ASN A 56 9.94 -16.24 2.91
CA ASN A 56 10.29 -15.15 2.00
C ASN A 56 9.15 -14.79 1.07
N ARG A 57 8.46 -15.78 0.49
CA ARG A 57 7.31 -15.54 -0.39
C ARG A 57 6.15 -14.86 0.35
N SER A 58 5.91 -15.22 1.61
CA SER A 58 4.88 -14.58 2.42
C SER A 58 5.23 -13.12 2.74
N ILE A 59 6.48 -12.86 3.12
CA ILE A 59 6.98 -11.50 3.39
C ILE A 59 6.83 -10.65 2.14
N GLU A 60 7.28 -11.15 0.98
CA GLU A 60 7.23 -10.41 -0.27
C GLU A 60 5.79 -10.07 -0.68
N ARG A 61 4.83 -11.00 -0.49
CA ARG A 61 3.40 -10.74 -0.74
C ARG A 61 2.84 -9.65 0.17
N THR A 62 3.19 -9.69 1.46
CA THR A 62 2.71 -8.65 2.39
C THR A 62 3.35 -7.30 2.10
N ARG A 63 4.61 -7.29 1.65
CA ARG A 63 5.33 -6.09 1.25
C ARG A 63 4.72 -5.49 -0.02
N SER A 64 4.52 -6.29 -1.06
CA SER A 64 3.92 -5.83 -2.31
C SER A 64 2.52 -5.24 -2.08
N ALA A 65 1.69 -5.91 -1.28
CA ALA A 65 0.35 -5.41 -0.95
C ALA A 65 0.38 -4.05 -0.21
N ARG A 66 1.37 -3.84 0.67
CA ARG A 66 1.55 -2.56 1.36
C ARG A 66 2.05 -1.47 0.40
N GLU A 67 3.03 -1.79 -0.44
CA GLU A 67 3.57 -0.86 -1.44
C GLU A 67 2.52 -0.45 -2.47
N ASP A 68 1.68 -1.37 -2.91
CA ASP A 68 0.56 -1.09 -3.82
C ASP A 68 -0.46 -0.15 -3.17
N ARG A 69 -0.80 -0.37 -1.88
CA ARG A 69 -1.70 0.52 -1.14
C ARG A 69 -1.11 1.92 -0.96
N THR A 70 0.18 2.02 -0.64
CA THR A 70 0.85 3.32 -0.52
C THR A 70 0.91 4.05 -1.86
N ARG A 71 1.28 3.36 -2.95
CA ARG A 71 1.31 3.93 -4.30
C ARG A 71 -0.07 4.44 -4.71
N TRP A 72 -1.13 3.71 -4.33
CA TRP A 72 -2.50 4.11 -4.58
C TRP A 72 -2.86 5.40 -3.84
N HIS A 73 -2.55 5.46 -2.54
CA HIS A 73 -2.79 6.66 -1.71
C HIS A 73 -2.03 7.88 -2.25
N ASP A 74 -0.78 7.70 -2.67
CA ASP A 74 0.03 8.77 -3.25
C ASP A 74 -0.58 9.29 -4.56
N THR A 75 -1.03 8.39 -5.44
CA THR A 75 -1.70 8.75 -6.70
C THR A 75 -2.98 9.56 -6.44
N VAL A 76 -3.82 9.13 -5.50
CA VAL A 76 -5.05 9.84 -5.12
C VAL A 76 -4.73 11.22 -4.55
N ARG A 77 -3.71 11.32 -3.70
CA ARG A 77 -3.27 12.58 -3.10
C ARG A 77 -2.72 13.55 -4.15
N GLU A 78 -1.93 13.07 -5.09
CA GLU A 78 -1.38 13.86 -6.19
C GLU A 78 -2.50 14.41 -7.07
N LEU A 79 -3.39 13.55 -7.58
CA LEU A 79 -4.51 13.97 -8.42
C LEU A 79 -5.44 14.95 -7.70
N ALA A 80 -5.79 14.68 -6.44
CA ALA A 80 -6.62 15.59 -5.65
C ALA A 80 -5.93 16.94 -5.43
N GLY A 81 -4.63 16.94 -5.15
CA GLY A 81 -3.82 18.15 -5.02
C GLY A 81 -3.78 18.98 -6.30
N GLU A 82 -3.58 18.33 -7.45
CA GLU A 82 -3.62 18.99 -8.76
C GLU A 82 -5.00 19.59 -9.07
N ILE A 83 -6.08 18.86 -8.80
CA ILE A 83 -7.45 19.37 -8.98
C ILE A 83 -7.69 20.61 -8.11
N VAL A 84 -7.29 20.57 -6.84
CA VAL A 84 -7.40 21.72 -5.93
C VAL A 84 -6.59 22.91 -6.42
N ALA A 85 -5.34 22.69 -6.84
CA ALA A 85 -4.47 23.73 -7.35
C ALA A 85 -5.06 24.39 -8.62
N LEU A 86 -5.56 23.58 -9.56
CA LEU A 86 -6.23 24.08 -10.77
C LEU A 86 -7.52 24.83 -10.42
N GLY A 87 -8.32 24.34 -9.47
CA GLY A 87 -9.53 25.03 -9.00
C GLY A 87 -9.24 26.39 -8.37
N ASP A 88 -8.20 26.49 -7.54
CA ASP A 88 -7.75 27.74 -6.94
C ASP A 88 -7.18 28.72 -7.98
N ASP A 89 -6.49 28.22 -9.00
CA ASP A 89 -6.00 29.01 -10.14
C ASP A 89 -7.17 29.55 -10.98
N LEU A 90 -8.17 28.73 -11.29
CA LEU A 90 -9.40 29.14 -11.98
C LEU A 90 -10.14 30.23 -11.18
N ALA A 91 -10.24 30.07 -9.85
CA ALA A 91 -10.83 31.07 -8.97
C ALA A 91 -10.01 32.36 -8.89
N TRP A 92 -8.68 32.27 -8.97
CA TRP A 92 -7.80 33.43 -9.04
C TRP A 92 -8.04 34.25 -10.32
N HIS A 93 -8.11 33.61 -11.48
CA HIS A 93 -8.41 34.30 -12.74
C HIS A 93 -9.79 34.97 -12.71
N GLY A 94 -10.78 34.35 -12.07
CA GLY A 94 -12.08 34.99 -11.83
C GLY A 94 -11.96 36.30 -11.03
N ARG A 95 -11.10 36.35 -10.02
CA ARG A 95 -10.82 37.58 -9.24
C ARG A 95 -10.07 38.64 -10.06
N VAL A 96 -9.14 38.23 -10.92
CA VAL A 96 -8.43 39.17 -11.81
C VAL A 96 -9.44 39.85 -12.73
N LEU A 97 -10.34 39.10 -13.37
CA LEU A 97 -11.40 39.67 -14.21
C LEU A 97 -12.31 40.62 -13.40
N ASP A 98 -12.62 40.27 -12.16
CA ASP A 98 -13.43 41.10 -11.28
C ASP A 98 -12.72 42.42 -10.92
N SER A 99 -11.40 42.39 -10.74
CA SER A 99 -10.59 43.57 -10.44
C SER A 99 -10.51 44.59 -11.59
N LEU A 100 -10.76 44.15 -12.83
CA LEU A 100 -10.71 45.02 -14.00
C LEU A 100 -12.00 45.82 -14.22
N ARG A 101 -13.04 45.46 -13.47
CA ARG A 101 -14.38 46.01 -13.58
C ARG A 101 -14.46 47.44 -13.08
N ASP A 102 -15.26 48.25 -13.76
CA ASP A 102 -15.56 49.62 -13.35
C ASP A 102 -16.69 49.66 -12.28
N PRO A 103 -16.96 50.83 -11.67
CA PRO A 103 -18.05 50.99 -10.70
C PRO A 103 -19.46 50.67 -11.25
N ASN A 104 -19.61 50.60 -12.58
CA ASN A 104 -20.88 50.29 -13.24
C ASN A 104 -21.03 48.77 -13.49
N GLY A 105 -20.07 47.95 -13.08
CA GLY A 105 -20.11 46.51 -13.30
C GLY A 105 -19.80 46.10 -14.75
N THR A 106 -19.19 46.98 -15.54
CA THR A 106 -18.72 46.69 -16.90
C THR A 106 -17.21 46.53 -16.94
N ILE A 107 -16.73 45.63 -17.80
CA ILE A 107 -15.29 45.51 -18.08
C ILE A 107 -15.05 46.30 -19.37
N PRO A 108 -14.22 47.35 -19.35
CA PRO A 108 -13.86 48.11 -20.54
C PRO A 108 -13.28 47.20 -21.65
N ASP A 109 -13.71 47.38 -22.90
CA ASP A 109 -13.34 46.51 -24.03
C ASP A 109 -11.82 46.44 -24.25
N ASP A 110 -11.11 47.54 -23.99
CA ASP A 110 -9.65 47.63 -24.08
C ASP A 110 -8.96 46.71 -23.06
N LYS A 111 -9.52 46.59 -21.84
CA LYS A 111 -9.02 45.66 -20.81
C LYS A 111 -9.36 44.21 -21.14
N VAL A 112 -10.53 43.95 -21.71
CA VAL A 112 -10.92 42.58 -22.15
C VAL A 112 -9.96 42.08 -23.22
N ILE A 113 -9.52 42.94 -24.15
CA ILE A 113 -8.59 42.57 -25.21
C ILE A 113 -7.21 42.24 -24.62
N ALA A 114 -6.73 43.00 -23.64
CA ALA A 114 -5.46 42.74 -22.96
C ALA A 114 -5.46 41.37 -22.26
N GLU A 115 -6.56 41.01 -21.60
CA GLU A 115 -6.70 39.74 -20.87
C GLU A 115 -7.17 38.57 -21.72
N ARG A 116 -7.50 38.81 -22.99
CA ARG A 116 -8.02 37.77 -23.89
C ARG A 116 -7.03 36.61 -24.02
N ASP A 117 -5.74 36.90 -24.00
CA ASP A 117 -4.70 35.88 -24.11
C ASP A 117 -4.52 35.10 -22.81
N GLU A 118 -4.74 35.71 -21.64
CA GLU A 118 -4.81 34.99 -20.35
C GLU A 118 -6.05 34.08 -20.29
N LEU A 119 -7.22 34.59 -20.73
CA LEU A 119 -8.46 33.82 -20.87
C LEU A 119 -8.34 32.62 -21.84
N LYS A 120 -7.38 32.63 -22.78
CA LYS A 120 -7.14 31.46 -23.64
C LYS A 120 -6.40 30.33 -22.91
N GLN A 121 -5.55 30.64 -21.93
CA GLN A 121 -4.84 29.65 -21.13
C GLN A 121 -5.78 28.88 -20.20
N PHE A 122 -6.95 29.46 -19.99
CA PHE A 122 -8.02 28.96 -19.14
C PHE A 122 -8.68 27.65 -19.63
N LEU A 123 -8.98 27.56 -20.93
CA LEU A 123 -9.62 26.38 -21.51
C LEU A 123 -8.76 25.11 -21.35
N PRO A 124 -7.43 25.17 -21.58
CA PRO A 124 -6.52 24.11 -21.19
C PRO A 124 -6.61 23.74 -19.71
N ALA A 125 -6.62 24.70 -18.78
CA ALA A 125 -6.69 24.43 -17.35
C ALA A 125 -7.98 23.67 -16.96
N LEU A 126 -9.14 24.09 -17.48
CA LEU A 126 -10.41 23.37 -17.28
C LEU A 126 -10.37 21.95 -17.83
N LYS A 127 -9.83 21.76 -19.05
CA LYS A 127 -9.72 20.43 -19.66
C LYS A 127 -8.79 19.53 -18.85
N THR A 128 -7.69 20.07 -18.36
CA THR A 128 -6.77 19.36 -17.47
C THR A 128 -7.46 18.99 -16.18
N MET A 129 -8.15 19.93 -15.52
CA MET A 129 -8.90 19.67 -14.28
C MET A 129 -9.95 18.58 -14.48
N LEU A 130 -10.72 18.62 -15.57
CA LEU A 130 -11.72 17.60 -15.89
C LEU A 130 -11.08 16.23 -16.17
N SER A 131 -9.97 16.21 -16.92
CA SER A 131 -9.22 14.97 -17.18
C SER A 131 -8.74 14.34 -15.88
N LYS A 132 -8.19 15.14 -14.97
CA LYS A 132 -7.73 14.70 -13.65
C LYS A 132 -8.87 14.27 -12.74
N ALA A 133 -10.00 14.99 -12.78
CA ALA A 133 -11.21 14.60 -12.07
C ALA A 133 -11.75 13.26 -12.56
N ASN A 134 -11.77 13.02 -13.87
CA ASN A 134 -12.17 11.73 -14.43
C ASN A 134 -11.20 10.62 -14.06
N GLN A 135 -9.88 10.88 -14.08
CA GLN A 135 -8.87 9.92 -13.61
C GLN A 135 -9.11 9.58 -12.15
N LEU A 136 -9.28 10.59 -11.29
CA LEU A 136 -9.54 10.38 -9.88
C LEU A 136 -10.83 9.57 -9.66
N ASN A 137 -11.91 9.89 -10.38
CA ASN A 137 -13.20 9.19 -10.30
C ASN A 137 -13.13 7.71 -10.73
N LEU A 138 -12.13 7.30 -11.51
CA LEU A 138 -11.90 5.89 -11.83
C LEU A 138 -11.18 5.13 -10.70
N LEU A 139 -10.52 5.86 -9.80
CA LEU A 139 -9.74 5.31 -8.68
C LEU A 139 -10.52 5.36 -7.36
N VAL A 140 -11.48 6.27 -7.21
CA VAL A 140 -12.14 6.51 -5.93
C VAL A 140 -13.62 6.19 -5.99
N ASP A 141 -14.18 5.86 -4.82
CA ASP A 141 -15.61 5.63 -4.67
C ASP A 141 -16.41 6.95 -4.79
N GLU A 142 -17.72 6.80 -4.94
CA GLU A 142 -18.70 7.89 -5.07
C GLU A 142 -18.58 8.95 -3.96
N ALA A 143 -18.13 8.55 -2.76
CA ALA A 143 -17.91 9.43 -1.61
C ALA A 143 -16.92 10.59 -1.88
N ILE A 144 -15.97 10.42 -2.81
CA ILE A 144 -15.09 11.51 -3.26
C ILE A 144 -15.62 12.14 -4.57
N GLY A 145 -16.25 11.34 -5.43
CA GLY A 145 -16.74 11.79 -6.73
C GLY A 145 -17.69 12.98 -6.63
N GLU A 146 -18.68 12.91 -5.75
CA GLU A 146 -19.66 13.99 -5.58
C GLU A 146 -19.03 15.34 -5.15
N PRO A 147 -18.27 15.44 -4.05
CA PRO A 147 -17.66 16.71 -3.65
C PRO A 147 -16.61 17.20 -4.65
N MET A 148 -15.92 16.29 -5.35
CA MET A 148 -14.99 16.65 -6.43
C MET A 148 -15.73 17.34 -7.59
N PHE A 149 -16.82 16.76 -8.10
CA PHE A 149 -17.58 17.35 -9.19
C PHE A 149 -18.28 18.64 -8.76
N LEU A 150 -18.78 18.73 -7.53
CA LEU A 150 -19.32 19.98 -6.99
C LEU A 150 -18.25 21.07 -6.95
N PHE A 151 -17.04 20.75 -6.48
CA PHE A 151 -15.91 21.67 -6.51
C PHE A 151 -15.59 22.12 -7.94
N PHE A 152 -15.47 21.18 -8.89
CA PHE A 152 -15.26 21.48 -10.31
C PHE A 152 -16.34 22.41 -10.87
N TYR A 153 -17.62 22.14 -10.63
CA TYR A 153 -18.72 22.97 -11.13
C TYR A 153 -18.67 24.38 -10.55
N VAL A 154 -18.39 24.52 -9.25
CA VAL A 154 -18.28 25.83 -8.62
C VAL A 154 -17.04 26.60 -9.09
N SER A 155 -15.88 25.95 -9.25
CA SER A 155 -14.70 26.58 -9.85
C SER A 155 -14.94 27.00 -11.31
N ARG A 156 -15.77 26.24 -12.04
CA ARG A 156 -16.24 26.66 -13.37
C ARG A 156 -17.17 27.88 -13.28
N ASP A 157 -18.10 27.81 -12.34
CA ASP A 157 -19.01 28.85 -11.85
C ASP A 157 -18.33 30.22 -11.65
N MET A 158 -17.19 30.22 -10.95
CA MET A 158 -16.43 31.44 -10.57
C MET A 158 -16.00 32.31 -11.76
N GLN A 159 -15.99 31.76 -12.97
CA GLN A 159 -15.64 32.51 -14.18
C GLN A 159 -16.73 33.46 -14.63
N LYS A 160 -17.99 33.12 -14.31
CA LYS A 160 -19.12 33.91 -14.75
C LYS A 160 -19.15 35.14 -13.84
N ALA A 161 -18.63 36.25 -14.35
CA ALA A 161 -18.65 37.52 -13.65
C ALA A 161 -20.10 37.98 -13.44
N SER A 162 -20.70 37.61 -12.30
CA SER A 162 -22.01 38.15 -11.92
C SER A 162 -21.89 39.65 -11.69
N LYS A 163 -22.87 40.42 -12.16
CA LYS A 163 -22.99 41.86 -11.91
C LYS A 163 -23.33 42.18 -10.45
N ASP A 164 -23.85 41.20 -9.71
CA ASP A 164 -24.30 41.38 -8.34
C ASP A 164 -23.21 40.97 -7.34
N ASP A 165 -22.84 41.90 -6.45
CA ASP A 165 -21.92 41.70 -5.32
C ASP A 165 -22.37 40.54 -4.42
N ALA A 166 -23.67 40.39 -4.21
CA ALA A 166 -24.23 39.34 -3.37
C ALA A 166 -24.02 37.95 -4.00
N GLU A 167 -24.23 37.84 -5.30
CA GLU A 167 -23.96 36.61 -6.04
C GLU A 167 -22.46 36.28 -6.05
N ARG A 168 -21.57 37.27 -6.21
CA ARG A 168 -20.11 37.08 -6.16
C ARG A 168 -19.65 36.53 -4.81
N GLU A 169 -20.11 37.14 -3.72
CA GLU A 169 -19.79 36.69 -2.36
C GLU A 169 -20.35 35.29 -2.07
N LEU A 170 -21.55 34.98 -2.59
CA LEU A 170 -22.11 33.63 -2.52
C LEU A 170 -21.23 32.64 -3.29
N ALA A 171 -20.74 33.03 -4.47
CA ALA A 171 -19.88 32.23 -5.30
C ALA A 171 -18.55 31.90 -4.58
N HIS A 172 -17.87 32.89 -4.01
CA HIS A 172 -16.65 32.70 -3.24
C HIS A 172 -16.83 31.79 -2.03
N ARG A 173 -17.91 32.00 -1.26
CA ARG A 173 -18.23 31.14 -0.12
C ARG A 173 -18.55 29.72 -0.56
N SER A 174 -19.26 29.55 -1.67
CA SER A 174 -19.56 28.24 -2.24
C SER A 174 -18.29 27.52 -2.71
N HIS A 175 -17.37 28.24 -3.36
CA HIS A 175 -16.09 27.68 -3.82
C HIS A 175 -15.24 27.20 -2.65
N LYS A 176 -15.10 28.03 -1.61
CA LYS A 176 -14.38 27.64 -0.40
C LYS A 176 -15.01 26.41 0.25
N ARG A 177 -16.34 26.42 0.39
CA ARG A 177 -17.08 25.31 1.02
C ARG A 177 -16.96 24.00 0.24
N SER A 178 -17.10 24.03 -1.09
CA SER A 178 -16.96 22.83 -1.92
C SER A 178 -15.52 22.31 -1.94
N LYS A 179 -14.53 23.21 -1.96
CA LYS A 179 -13.11 22.85 -1.80
C LYS A 179 -12.85 22.14 -0.48
N ASP A 180 -13.30 22.72 0.63
CA ASP A 180 -13.10 22.16 1.96
C ASP A 180 -13.79 20.79 2.08
N ALA A 181 -15.01 20.64 1.53
CA ALA A 181 -15.71 19.36 1.49
C ALA A 181 -14.94 18.29 0.69
N PHE A 182 -14.38 18.66 -0.47
CA PHE A 182 -13.54 17.76 -1.27
C PHE A 182 -12.28 17.33 -0.52
N ILE A 183 -11.57 18.28 0.11
CA ILE A 183 -10.38 17.98 0.92
C ILE A 183 -10.71 17.04 2.09
N VAL A 184 -11.84 17.25 2.75
CA VAL A 184 -12.30 16.37 3.84
C VAL A 184 -12.60 14.97 3.33
N ALA A 185 -13.30 14.84 2.20
CA ALA A 185 -13.59 13.54 1.60
C ALA A 185 -12.31 12.78 1.22
N VAL A 186 -11.33 13.47 0.62
CA VAL A 186 -10.03 12.87 0.28
C VAL A 186 -9.27 12.44 1.54
N ARG A 187 -9.27 13.25 2.60
CA ARG A 187 -8.64 12.88 3.88
C ARG A 187 -9.28 11.66 4.53
N GLN A 188 -10.61 11.59 4.52
CA GLN A 188 -11.36 10.45 5.06
C GLN A 188 -11.03 9.17 4.28
N TYR A 189 -11.01 9.24 2.95
CA TYR A 189 -10.65 8.11 2.10
C TYR A 189 -9.22 7.61 2.33
N LEU A 190 -8.27 8.52 2.52
CA LEU A 190 -6.87 8.18 2.79
C LEU A 190 -6.63 7.69 4.23
N GLU A 191 -7.68 7.55 5.05
CA GLU A 191 -7.62 7.19 6.47
C GLU A 191 -6.63 8.07 7.26
N VAL A 192 -6.38 9.30 6.79
CA VAL A 192 -5.46 10.22 7.46
C VAL A 192 -6.15 10.66 8.75
N PRO A 193 -5.58 10.37 9.93
CA PRO A 193 -6.20 10.76 11.19
C PRO A 193 -6.39 12.27 11.16
N GLY A 194 -7.65 12.69 11.12
CA GLY A 194 -7.99 14.10 11.13
C GLY A 194 -7.52 14.67 12.45
N GLU A 195 -6.57 15.61 12.42
CA GLU A 195 -6.60 16.68 13.41
C GLU A 195 -8.00 17.28 13.27
N THR A 196 -8.88 16.94 14.21
CA THR A 196 -10.16 17.61 14.38
C THR A 196 -9.83 19.08 14.36
N THR A 197 -10.15 19.77 13.26
CA THR A 197 -9.93 21.20 13.11
C THR A 197 -10.58 21.82 14.32
N LYS A 198 -9.76 22.25 15.29
CA LYS A 198 -10.24 23.01 16.44
C LYS A 198 -11.01 24.16 15.82
N LYS A 199 -12.34 24.12 15.93
CA LYS A 199 -13.18 25.27 15.62
C LYS A 199 -12.63 26.39 16.49
N SER A 200 -11.89 27.32 15.88
CA SER A 200 -11.56 28.57 16.55
C SER A 200 -12.90 29.21 16.93
N PRO A 201 -13.11 29.53 18.22
CA PRO A 201 -14.33 30.16 18.70
C PRO A 201 -14.57 31.51 18.03
#